data_AF-A0A4R1WL47-F1
#
_entry.id   AF-A0A4R1WL47-F1
#
_cell.length_a   1.000
_cell.length_b   1.000
_cell.length_c   1.000
_cell.angle_alpha   90.00
_cell.angle_beta   90.00
_cell.angle_gamma   90.00
#
_symmetry.space_group_name_H-M   'P 1'
#
loop_
_entity.id
_entity.type
_entity.pdbx_description
1 polymer ?
#
loop_
_entity_poly.entity_id
_entity_poly.type
_entity_poly.pdbx_seq_one_letter_code
_entity_poly.pdbx_strand_id
1 'polypeptide(L)'
;MIRTDDGETAATVALDSFSDPQLWVPSEQAEPAMYLHRLIVRRKYAGLGDDIIDWACRRAGQLGNHWVRIDVWTDNVGLHRYYEERGFKHVRTLDLDYPSGALFQRPATDWREQTDSDALAQQPQALPTRRGRFENLQRTLWPVPSEAVI
;
A
#
# COMPACT_ATOMS: atom_id res chain seq x y z
N MET A 1 -20.43 6.81 -7.62
CA MET A 1 -21.15 7.94 -7.00
C MET A 1 -21.65 7.48 -5.64
N ILE A 2 -21.47 8.29 -4.61
CA ILE A 2 -21.96 8.04 -3.24
C ILE A 2 -23.15 8.96 -3.02
N ARG A 3 -24.27 8.39 -2.57
CA ARG A 3 -25.51 9.11 -2.29
C ARG A 3 -25.93 8.91 -0.83
N THR A 4 -26.56 9.91 -0.26
CA THR A 4 -27.24 9.80 1.04
C THR A 4 -28.58 9.07 0.92
N ASP A 5 -29.19 8.72 2.05
CA ASP A 5 -30.47 8.00 2.09
C ASP A 5 -31.63 8.81 1.51
N ASP A 6 -31.58 10.14 1.63
CA ASP A 6 -32.48 11.11 0.98
C ASP A 6 -32.18 11.31 -0.51
N GLY A 7 -31.18 10.60 -1.06
CA GLY A 7 -30.89 10.54 -2.48
C GLY A 7 -30.00 11.67 -3.01
N GLU A 8 -29.46 12.53 -2.15
CA GLU A 8 -28.51 13.56 -2.57
C GLU A 8 -27.14 12.93 -2.89
N THR A 9 -26.45 13.45 -3.90
CA THR A 9 -25.07 13.04 -4.19
C THR A 9 -24.10 13.67 -3.20
N ALA A 10 -23.47 12.87 -2.35
CA ALA A 10 -22.46 13.33 -1.39
C ALA A 10 -21.06 13.41 -1.99
N ALA A 11 -20.70 12.44 -2.84
CA ALA A 11 -19.36 12.35 -3.42
C ALA A 11 -19.34 11.58 -4.75
N THR A 12 -18.28 11.82 -5.52
CA THR A 12 -17.90 11.02 -6.69
C THR A 12 -16.53 10.43 -6.45
N VAL A 13 -16.34 9.19 -6.89
CA VAL A 13 -15.06 8.48 -6.92
C VAL A 13 -15.09 7.53 -8.12
N ALA A 14 -13.95 7.38 -8.78
CA ALA A 14 -13.69 6.34 -9.76
C ALA A 14 -12.60 5.41 -9.20
N LEU A 15 -12.80 4.11 -9.37
CA LEU A 15 -11.87 3.08 -8.93
C LEU A 15 -11.87 1.98 -10.00
N ASP A 16 -10.74 1.77 -10.63
CA ASP A 16 -10.58 0.79 -11.71
C ASP A 16 -9.15 0.23 -11.72
N SER A 17 -8.82 -0.64 -12.68
CA SER A 17 -7.50 -1.26 -12.83
C SER A 17 -6.64 -0.59 -13.91
N PHE A 18 -7.06 0.56 -14.44
CA PHE A 18 -6.32 1.23 -15.50
C PHE A 18 -5.12 1.96 -14.90
N SER A 19 -3.93 1.55 -15.33
CA SER A 19 -2.69 2.22 -15.00
C SER A 19 -2.26 3.11 -16.16
N ASP A 20 -2.07 4.41 -15.91
CA ASP A 20 -1.46 5.30 -16.90
C ASP A 20 0.03 4.95 -17.08
N PRO A 21 0.49 4.53 -18.28
CA PRO A 21 1.88 4.17 -18.52
C PRO A 21 2.83 5.37 -18.52
N GLN A 22 2.33 6.61 -18.58
CA GLN A 22 3.15 7.81 -18.37
C GLN A 22 3.49 8.01 -16.89
N LEU A 23 2.65 7.47 -15.99
CA LEU A 23 2.81 7.62 -14.54
C LEU A 23 3.46 6.40 -13.89
N TRP A 24 3.05 5.18 -14.24
CA TRP A 24 3.49 3.95 -13.58
C TRP A 24 4.40 3.12 -14.49
N VAL A 25 5.54 2.67 -13.97
CA VAL A 25 6.50 1.90 -14.77
C VAL A 25 6.06 0.44 -14.92
N PRO A 26 6.55 -0.31 -15.94
CA PRO A 26 6.08 -1.68 -16.19
C PRO A 26 6.19 -2.63 -14.99
N SER A 27 7.22 -2.49 -14.16
CA SER A 27 7.38 -3.32 -12.96
C SER A 27 6.28 -3.07 -11.91
N GLU A 28 5.78 -1.84 -11.82
CA GLU A 28 4.68 -1.49 -10.92
C GLU A 28 3.34 -1.92 -11.51
N GLN A 29 3.16 -1.76 -12.83
CA GLN A 29 1.96 -2.22 -13.53
C GLN A 29 1.76 -3.74 -13.42
N ALA A 30 2.85 -4.50 -13.25
CA ALA A 30 2.80 -5.93 -13.01
C ALA A 30 2.29 -6.31 -11.60
N GLU A 31 2.28 -5.36 -10.66
CA GLU A 31 1.70 -5.59 -9.33
C GLU A 31 0.18 -5.37 -9.37
N PRO A 32 -0.64 -6.31 -8.85
CA PRO A 32 -2.08 -6.15 -8.76
C PRO A 32 -2.47 -4.87 -8.00
N ALA A 33 -3.10 -3.93 -8.68
CA ALA A 33 -3.45 -2.63 -8.12
C ALA A 33 -4.77 -2.10 -8.69
N MET A 34 -5.49 -1.34 -7.85
CA MET A 34 -6.55 -0.46 -8.31
C MET A 34 -6.14 1.00 -8.20
N TYR A 35 -6.63 1.82 -9.11
CA TYR A 35 -6.31 3.24 -9.22
C TYR A 35 -7.54 4.06 -8.83
N LEU A 36 -7.37 4.90 -7.81
CA LEU A 36 -8.43 5.75 -7.29
C LEU A 36 -8.32 7.13 -7.91
N HIS A 37 -9.33 7.49 -8.69
CA HIS A 37 -9.38 8.76 -9.42
C HIS A 37 -10.61 9.57 -9.01
N ARG A 38 -10.54 10.89 -9.24
CA ARG A 38 -11.69 11.80 -9.18
C ARG A 38 -12.46 11.72 -7.84
N LEU A 39 -11.74 11.62 -6.72
CA LEU A 39 -12.33 11.69 -5.38
C LEU A 39 -12.76 13.13 -5.09
N ILE A 40 -14.05 13.40 -5.23
CA ILE A 40 -14.64 14.73 -5.05
C ILE A 40 -15.76 14.59 -4.02
N VAL A 41 -15.62 15.26 -2.89
CA VAL A 41 -16.60 15.26 -1.80
C VAL A 41 -17.24 16.63 -1.70
N ARG A 42 -18.58 16.70 -1.61
CA ARG A 42 -19.25 17.97 -1.34
C ARG A 42 -18.83 18.48 0.04
N ARG A 43 -18.52 19.77 0.14
CA ARG A 43 -18.00 20.40 1.37
C ARG A 43 -18.84 20.14 2.63
N LYS A 44 -20.16 20.01 2.49
CA LYS A 44 -21.06 19.73 3.62
C LYS A 44 -20.92 18.31 4.21
N TYR A 45 -20.25 17.40 3.49
CA TYR A 45 -19.88 16.06 3.94
C TYR A 45 -18.36 15.92 4.12
N ALA A 46 -17.69 17.00 4.55
CA ALA A 46 -16.26 16.94 4.86
C ALA A 46 -15.95 15.78 5.83
N GLY A 47 -14.84 15.09 5.60
CA GLY A 47 -14.47 13.85 6.31
C GLY A 47 -14.83 12.56 5.55
N LEU A 48 -15.88 12.56 4.70
CA LEU A 48 -16.30 11.38 3.95
C LEU A 48 -15.22 10.82 2.99
N GLY A 49 -14.24 11.64 2.61
CA GLY A 49 -13.11 11.19 1.81
C GLY A 49 -12.34 10.04 2.44
N ASP A 50 -12.27 10.02 3.77
CA ASP A 50 -11.51 9.04 4.54
C ASP A 50 -12.20 7.68 4.48
N ASP A 51 -13.53 7.67 4.67
CA ASP A 51 -14.36 6.48 4.53
C ASP A 51 -14.32 5.92 3.09
N ILE A 52 -14.28 6.79 2.08
CA ILE A 52 -14.19 6.39 0.67
C ILE A 52 -12.82 5.75 0.39
N ILE A 53 -11.74 6.32 0.92
CA ILE A 53 -10.39 5.76 0.79
C ILE A 53 -10.32 4.38 1.44
N ASP A 54 -10.84 4.25 2.65
CA ASP A 54 -10.86 2.97 3.37
C ASP A 54 -11.72 1.93 2.66
N TRP A 55 -12.87 2.36 2.11
CA TRP A 55 -13.69 1.53 1.24
C TRP A 55 -12.92 1.07 -0.01
N ALA A 56 -12.19 1.96 -0.67
CA ALA A 56 -11.42 1.63 -1.86
C ALA A 56 -10.33 0.60 -1.56
N CYS A 57 -9.64 0.74 -0.42
CA CYS A 57 -8.63 -0.21 0.02
C CYS A 57 -9.22 -1.60 0.31
N ARG A 58 -10.36 -1.67 1.02
CA ARG A 58 -11.08 -2.94 1.24
C ARG A 58 -11.57 -3.55 -0.07
N ARG A 59 -12.12 -2.73 -0.97
CA ARG A 59 -12.63 -3.20 -2.27
C ARG A 59 -11.51 -3.75 -3.14
N ALA A 60 -10.35 -3.11 -3.17
CA ALA A 60 -9.18 -3.59 -3.89
C ALA A 60 -8.72 -4.97 -3.38
N GLY A 61 -8.67 -5.15 -2.05
CA GLY A 61 -8.26 -6.42 -1.43
C GLY A 61 -9.23 -7.55 -1.73
N GLN A 62 -10.54 -7.30 -1.64
CA GLN A 62 -11.59 -8.25 -2.05
C GLN A 62 -11.50 -8.69 -3.51
N LEU A 63 -10.88 -7.87 -4.37
CA LEU A 63 -10.64 -8.17 -5.79
C LEU A 63 -9.27 -8.78 -6.05
N GLY A 64 -8.50 -9.11 -5.01
CA GLY A 64 -7.17 -9.71 -5.11
C GLY A 64 -6.05 -8.72 -5.47
N ASN A 65 -6.28 -7.41 -5.32
CA ASN A 65 -5.25 -6.40 -5.54
C ASN A 65 -4.45 -6.17 -4.28
N HIS A 66 -3.16 -5.91 -4.43
CA HIS A 66 -2.24 -5.62 -3.33
C HIS A 66 -2.23 -4.13 -2.98
N TRP A 67 -2.50 -3.27 -3.96
CA TRP A 67 -2.33 -1.83 -3.82
C TRP A 67 -3.58 -1.04 -4.24
N VAL A 68 -3.80 0.08 -3.56
CA VAL A 68 -4.52 1.22 -4.11
C VAL A 68 -3.51 2.31 -4.43
N ARG A 69 -3.57 2.83 -5.65
CA ARG A 69 -2.66 3.83 -6.19
C ARG A 69 -3.41 5.10 -6.57
N ILE A 70 -2.75 6.24 -6.38
CA ILE A 70 -3.28 7.55 -6.74
C ILE A 70 -2.19 8.42 -7.34
N ASP A 71 -2.61 9.32 -8.22
CA ASP A 71 -1.86 10.46 -8.71
C ASP A 71 -2.55 11.75 -8.24
N VAL A 72 -1.77 12.70 -7.75
CA VAL A 72 -2.30 13.98 -7.24
C VAL A 72 -1.45 15.14 -7.72
N TRP A 73 -2.03 16.34 -7.68
CA TRP A 73 -1.38 17.56 -8.16
C TRP A 73 0.00 17.74 -7.52
N THR A 74 1.02 17.86 -8.37
CA THR A 74 2.44 17.92 -8.02
C THR A 74 2.77 18.93 -6.94
N ASP A 75 2.18 20.13 -6.96
CA ASP A 75 2.54 21.20 -6.00
C ASP A 75 1.59 21.30 -4.80
N ASN A 76 0.56 20.44 -4.72
CA ASN A 76 -0.42 20.50 -3.65
C ASN A 76 0.05 19.72 -2.41
N VAL A 77 1.02 20.29 -1.70
CA VAL A 77 1.59 19.72 -0.46
C VAL A 77 0.54 19.45 0.63
N GLY A 78 -0.59 20.16 0.61
CA GLY A 78 -1.73 19.90 1.50
C GLY A 78 -2.42 18.58 1.18
N LEU A 79 -2.63 18.28 -0.10
CA LEU A 79 -3.14 16.98 -0.54
C LEU A 79 -2.15 15.86 -0.28
N HIS A 80 -0.85 16.10 -0.45
CA HIS A 80 0.17 15.09 -0.14
C HIS A 80 0.08 14.67 1.32
N ARG A 81 0.11 15.64 2.24
CA ARG A 81 -0.05 15.38 3.67
C ARG A 81 -1.37 14.67 3.98
N TYR A 82 -2.47 15.10 3.35
CA TYR A 82 -3.77 14.46 3.52
C TYR A 82 -3.70 12.95 3.22
N TYR A 83 -3.06 12.55 2.12
CA TYR A 83 -2.93 11.14 1.77
C TYR A 83 -1.91 10.39 2.65
N GLU A 84 -0.78 11.02 2.99
CA GLU A 84 0.23 10.44 3.90
C GLU A 84 -0.35 10.12 5.28
N GLU A 85 -1.12 11.05 5.87
CA GLU A 85 -1.84 10.85 7.14
C GLU A 85 -2.85 9.70 7.08
N ARG A 86 -3.25 9.29 5.87
CA ARG A 86 -4.20 8.19 5.60
C ARG A 86 -3.51 6.90 5.18
N GLY A 87 -2.20 6.79 5.43
CA GLY A 87 -1.44 5.57 5.23
C GLY A 87 -0.97 5.36 3.79
N PHE A 88 -1.09 6.36 2.93
CA PHE A 88 -0.40 6.33 1.64
C PHE A 88 1.08 6.62 1.84
N LYS A 89 1.91 5.91 1.07
CA LYS A 89 3.34 6.17 0.95
C LYS A 89 3.57 6.89 -0.39
N HIS A 90 4.34 7.96 -0.35
CA HIS A 90 4.85 8.59 -1.57
C HIS A 90 5.76 7.60 -2.31
N VAL A 91 5.51 7.45 -3.62
CA VAL A 91 6.30 6.58 -4.51
C VAL A 91 7.35 7.42 -5.23
N ARG A 92 6.89 8.46 -5.94
CA ARG A 92 7.73 9.45 -6.62
C ARG A 92 6.89 10.66 -7.05
N THR A 93 7.60 11.73 -7.40
CA THR A 93 7.01 12.87 -8.12
C THR A 93 7.66 12.94 -9.49
N LEU A 94 6.83 12.96 -10.53
CA LEU A 94 7.27 13.08 -11.91
C LEU A 94 7.16 14.54 -12.37
N ASP A 95 8.21 15.01 -13.04
CA ASP A 95 8.21 16.29 -13.75
C ASP A 95 7.73 16.04 -15.18
N LEU A 96 6.42 16.15 -15.39
CA LEU A 96 5.73 15.92 -16.65
C LEU A 96 4.92 17.16 -17.02
N ASP A 97 4.58 17.30 -18.30
CA ASP A 97 3.51 18.20 -18.75
C ASP A 97 2.13 17.60 -18.39
N TYR A 98 1.96 17.25 -17.12
CA TYR A 98 0.78 16.66 -16.52
C TYR A 98 0.69 17.11 -15.06
N PRO A 99 -0.42 17.74 -14.62
CA PRO A 99 -0.47 18.40 -13.33
C PRO A 99 -0.40 17.40 -12.15
N SER A 100 -0.86 16.17 -12.33
CA SER A 100 -0.88 15.15 -11.27
C SER A 100 0.33 14.21 -11.35
N GLY A 101 1.52 14.73 -11.10
CA GLY A 101 2.76 13.95 -11.15
C GLY A 101 3.18 13.32 -9.83
N ALA A 102 2.54 13.65 -8.70
CA ALA A 102 2.88 13.09 -7.39
C ALA A 102 2.11 11.79 -7.15
N LEU A 103 2.84 10.67 -7.09
CA LEU A 103 2.29 9.32 -7.02
C LEU A 103 2.38 8.76 -5.60
N PHE A 104 1.29 8.15 -5.16
CA PHE A 104 1.20 7.55 -3.85
C PHE A 104 0.55 6.17 -3.93
N GLN A 105 0.89 5.29 -2.99
CA GLN A 105 0.26 3.99 -2.85
C GLN A 105 -0.04 3.63 -1.40
N ARG A 106 -1.15 2.92 -1.19
CA ARG A 106 -1.54 2.35 0.11
C ARG A 106 -1.84 0.87 -0.08
N PRO A 107 -1.43 -0.01 0.86
CA PRO A 107 -1.83 -1.41 0.81
C PRO A 107 -3.35 -1.56 0.79
N ALA A 108 -3.84 -2.46 -0.05
CA ALA A 108 -5.24 -2.86 0.00
C ALA A 108 -5.53 -3.57 1.33
N THR A 109 -6.65 -3.22 1.95
CA THR A 109 -7.10 -3.88 3.18
C THR A 109 -7.62 -5.25 2.77
N ASP A 110 -7.06 -6.28 3.39
CA ASP A 110 -7.27 -7.68 3.02
C ASP A 110 -6.55 -8.15 1.74
N TRP A 111 -5.27 -7.82 1.55
CA TRP A 111 -4.44 -8.55 0.56
C TRP A 111 -4.03 -9.98 1.03
N ARG A 112 -4.40 -10.31 2.29
CA ARG A 112 -4.72 -11.62 2.93
C ARG A 112 -4.96 -11.40 4.45
N GLU A 113 -5.63 -10.31 4.85
CA GLU A 113 -5.53 -9.58 6.14
C GLU A 113 -4.12 -9.00 6.38
N GLN A 114 -3.63 -8.11 5.49
CA GLN A 114 -2.30 -7.45 5.61
C GLN A 114 -1.14 -8.46 5.93
N THR A 115 -1.12 -9.61 5.23
CA THR A 115 -0.09 -10.69 5.21
C THR A 115 0.17 -11.62 6.42
N ASP A 116 -0.56 -11.65 7.54
CA ASP A 116 -0.06 -12.10 8.89
C ASP A 116 0.67 -10.99 9.66
N SER A 117 0.52 -9.73 9.24
CA SER A 117 1.01 -8.50 9.90
C SER A 117 2.51 -8.51 10.18
N ASP A 118 3.38 -8.09 9.26
CA ASP A 118 4.80 -7.88 9.62
C ASP A 118 5.51 -9.11 10.26
N ALA A 119 5.09 -10.36 10.02
CA ALA A 119 5.54 -11.59 10.70
C ALA A 119 7.06 -11.91 10.64
N LEU A 120 7.85 -11.04 10.01
CA LEU A 120 9.31 -11.08 9.95
C LEU A 120 9.99 -9.73 10.21
N ALA A 121 9.26 -8.68 10.61
CA ALA A 121 9.79 -7.33 10.57
C ALA A 121 11.10 -7.09 11.36
N GLN A 122 11.59 -7.93 12.32
CA GLN A 122 12.92 -7.74 12.96
C GLN A 122 13.49 -8.94 13.81
N GLN A 123 13.99 -10.05 13.24
CA GLN A 123 14.92 -10.97 13.96
C GLN A 123 16.15 -11.30 13.08
N PRO A 124 17.39 -11.35 13.60
CA PRO A 124 17.77 -11.65 14.98
C PRO A 124 18.46 -10.48 15.72
N GLN A 125 18.00 -10.16 16.93
CA GLN A 125 18.85 -9.47 17.90
C GLN A 125 19.39 -10.54 18.85
N ALA A 126 20.71 -10.70 18.83
CA ALA A 126 21.47 -11.69 19.58
C ALA A 126 21.14 -11.66 21.08
N LEU A 127 21.13 -12.85 21.70
CA LEU A 127 21.13 -13.01 23.15
C LEU A 127 22.21 -12.11 23.79
N PRO A 128 21.89 -11.33 24.85
CA PRO A 128 22.92 -10.63 25.58
C PRO A 128 23.90 -11.65 26.13
N THR A 129 25.16 -11.51 25.72
CA THR A 129 26.28 -12.24 26.29
C THR A 129 26.32 -11.96 27.79
N ARG A 130 25.97 -12.94 28.62
CA ARG A 130 26.43 -12.99 30.00
C ARG A 130 27.24 -14.25 30.22
N ARG A 131 28.54 -14.00 30.41
CA ARG A 131 29.52 -14.83 31.11
C ARG A 131 28.86 -15.68 32.19
N GLY A 132 28.93 -16.99 32.00
CA GLY A 132 28.46 -18.01 32.94
C GLY A 132 29.05 -19.35 32.56
N ARG A 133 30.33 -19.53 32.90
CA ARG A 133 31.09 -20.78 33.08
C ARG A 133 30.20 -22.02 33.27
N PHE A 134 30.41 -23.10 32.49
CA PHE A 134 30.33 -24.56 32.76
C PHE A 134 30.25 -25.30 31.40
N GLU A 135 31.38 -25.81 30.88
CA GLU A 135 31.75 -27.25 30.81
C GLU A 135 31.07 -28.06 29.67
N ASN A 136 31.94 -28.51 28.73
CA ASN A 136 31.87 -29.70 27.86
C ASN A 136 30.52 -30.22 27.32
N LEU A 137 30.36 -30.25 25.98
CA LEU A 137 30.06 -31.46 25.18
C LEU A 137 29.90 -31.15 23.67
N GLN A 138 30.84 -31.69 22.89
CA GLN A 138 30.78 -32.29 21.54
C GLN A 138 29.86 -31.73 20.42
N ARG A 139 30.54 -31.34 19.32
CA ARG A 139 30.21 -31.44 17.88
C ARG A 139 28.84 -32.04 17.49
N THR A 140 28.05 -31.28 16.72
CA THR A 140 27.39 -31.80 15.50
C THR A 140 27.15 -30.67 14.48
N LEU A 141 27.64 -30.87 13.26
CA LEU A 141 27.44 -30.04 12.07
C LEU A 141 26.03 -30.27 11.50
N TRP A 142 25.34 -29.20 11.07
CA TRP A 142 24.11 -29.27 10.29
C TRP A 142 24.43 -29.61 8.81
N PRO A 143 23.65 -30.48 8.13
CA PRO A 143 23.99 -30.98 6.80
C PRO A 143 23.55 -30.02 5.68
N VAL A 144 24.38 -29.94 4.63
CA VAL A 144 24.03 -29.42 3.30
C VAL A 144 23.39 -30.55 2.48
N PRO A 145 22.21 -30.37 1.86
CA PRO A 145 21.70 -31.32 0.89
C PRO A 145 22.32 -31.09 -0.50
N SER A 146 22.84 -32.16 -1.07
CA SER A 146 23.34 -32.28 -2.43
C SER A 146 22.34 -33.01 -3.33
N GLU A 147 22.25 -32.53 -4.59
CA GLU A 147 21.85 -33.21 -5.83
C GLU A 147 20.38 -33.38 -6.24
N ALA A 148 20.07 -32.86 -7.45
CA ALA A 148 19.71 -33.60 -8.68
C ALA A 148 19.92 -32.62 -9.87
N VAL A 149 20.81 -32.78 -10.86
CA VAL A 149 20.82 -33.71 -12.02
C VAL A 149 19.42 -33.81 -12.63
N ILE A 150 19.11 -33.27 -13.82
CA ILE A 150 19.67 -33.49 -15.18
C ILE A 150 19.79 -32.16 -15.93
#